data_AF-A0A2T5J6I3-F1
#
_entry.id   AF-A0A2T5J6I3-F1
#
_cell.length_a   1.000
_cell.length_b   1.000
_cell.length_c   1.000
_cell.angle_alpha   90.00
_cell.angle_beta   90.00
_cell.angle_gamma   90.00
#
_symmetry.space_group_name_H-M   'P 1'
#
loop_
_entity.id
_entity.type
_entity.pdbx_description
1 polymer ?
#
loop_
_entity_poly.entity_id
_entity_poly.type
_entity_poly.pdbx_seq_one_letter_code
_entity_poly.pdbx_strand_id
1 'polypeptide(L)'
;MTILLDMDGVLITEPPWKKVEIADDGFIQFNPKAAKCLSEILSVTNAAIVLTTTHRINFSLDEWMEIFRRRSLFPASISKVNDVKSVADMDDRYTEVLQWVEKFGAVQNYVIIDDDASLNKLPAYIKNKCVITKSFIGIDEQAKQRVLDILL
;
A
#
# COMPACT_ATOMS: atom_id res chain seq x y z
N MET A 1 0.58 -8.51 11.93
CA MET A 1 -0.42 -7.93 11.01
C MET A 1 0.32 -7.43 9.78
N THR A 2 -0.32 -7.47 8.63
CA THR A 2 0.31 -7.14 7.34
C THR A 2 -0.59 -6.24 6.51
N ILE A 3 -0.02 -5.19 5.93
CA ILE A 3 -0.72 -4.29 5.01
C ILE A 3 -0.13 -4.48 3.62
N LEU A 4 -0.94 -4.95 2.67
CA LEU A 4 -0.61 -4.87 1.24
C LEU A 4 -0.95 -3.47 0.78
N LEU A 5 0.06 -2.71 0.36
CA LEU A 5 -0.04 -1.26 0.22
C LEU A 5 0.36 -0.80 -1.17
N ASP A 6 -0.57 -0.13 -1.86
CA ASP A 6 -0.25 0.70 -3.01
C ASP A 6 0.16 2.12 -2.63
N MET A 7 0.68 2.86 -3.61
CA MET A 7 1.10 4.26 -3.50
C MET A 7 0.15 5.19 -4.25
N ASP A 8 0.01 5.01 -5.56
CA ASP A 8 -0.89 5.82 -6.38
C ASP A 8 -2.34 5.61 -5.94
N GLY A 9 -3.08 6.70 -5.81
CA GLY A 9 -4.44 6.69 -5.31
C GLY A 9 -4.62 6.35 -3.82
N VAL A 10 -3.55 6.04 -3.10
CA VAL A 10 -3.54 5.66 -1.68
C VAL A 10 -2.76 6.69 -0.84
N LEU A 11 -1.48 6.88 -1.15
CA LEU A 11 -0.59 7.88 -0.52
C LEU A 11 -0.21 9.00 -1.49
N ILE A 12 -0.28 8.75 -2.80
CA ILE A 12 -0.03 9.73 -3.86
C ILE A 12 -1.37 10.02 -4.52
N THR A 13 -1.91 11.22 -4.31
CA THR A 13 -3.30 11.55 -4.69
C THR A 13 -3.38 12.73 -5.65
N GLU A 14 -2.26 13.15 -6.22
CA GLU A 14 -2.23 14.29 -7.13
C GLU A 14 -2.90 13.92 -8.46
N PRO A 15 -3.72 14.81 -9.02
CA PRO A 15 -4.39 14.52 -10.28
C PRO A 15 -3.40 14.52 -11.45
N PRO A 16 -3.70 13.82 -12.57
CA PRO A 16 -2.75 13.62 -13.67
C PRO A 16 -2.23 14.91 -14.33
N TRP A 17 -2.99 16.00 -14.26
CA TRP A 17 -2.61 17.29 -14.84
C TRP A 17 -1.72 18.14 -13.92
N LYS A 18 -1.56 17.76 -12.65
CA LYS A 18 -0.73 18.48 -11.68
C LYS A 18 0.63 17.79 -11.58
N LYS A 19 1.70 18.60 -11.63
CA LYS A 19 3.05 18.09 -11.44
C LYS A 19 3.19 17.57 -10.01
N VAL A 20 3.62 16.31 -9.90
CA VAL A 20 3.97 15.70 -8.61
C VAL A 20 5.21 16.38 -8.03
N GLU A 21 5.18 16.62 -6.72
CA GLU A 21 6.35 17.11 -5.99
C GLU A 21 7.25 15.91 -5.65
N ILE A 22 8.53 16.03 -5.99
CA ILE A 22 9.54 15.01 -5.70
C ILE A 22 10.32 15.47 -4.48
N ALA A 23 10.43 14.62 -3.47
CA ALA A 23 11.23 14.87 -2.28
C ALA A 23 12.73 14.68 -2.58
N ASP A 24 13.58 15.13 -1.65
CA ASP A 24 15.05 15.02 -1.79
C ASP A 24 15.57 13.57 -1.82
N ASP A 25 14.73 12.58 -1.47
CA ASP A 25 15.02 11.15 -1.64
C ASP A 25 14.72 10.62 -3.06
N GLY A 26 14.29 11.48 -3.97
CA GLY A 26 13.96 11.12 -5.35
C GLY A 26 12.60 10.43 -5.50
N PHE A 27 11.82 10.29 -4.43
CA PHE A 27 10.47 9.74 -4.47
C PHE A 27 9.40 10.82 -4.32
N ILE A 28 8.18 10.48 -4.76
CA ILE A 28 7.05 11.42 -4.75
C ILE A 28 6.66 11.75 -3.30
N GLN A 29 6.31 13.01 -3.05
CA GLN A 29 5.76 13.44 -1.77
C GLN A 29 4.40 12.79 -1.52
N PHE A 30 4.19 12.31 -0.29
CA PHE A 30 2.90 11.72 0.07
C PHE A 30 1.91 12.81 0.42
N ASN A 31 0.63 12.54 0.15
CA ASN A 31 -0.46 13.31 0.68
C ASN A 31 -0.34 13.33 2.22
N PRO A 32 -0.19 14.50 2.87
CA PRO A 32 0.05 14.58 4.30
C PRO A 32 -1.09 13.99 5.15
N LYS A 33 -2.34 14.06 4.67
CA LYS A 33 -3.49 13.47 5.37
C LYS A 33 -3.47 11.94 5.30
N ALA A 34 -3.18 11.39 4.12
CA ALA A 34 -3.08 9.94 3.94
C ALA A 34 -1.89 9.36 4.70
N ALA A 35 -0.74 10.03 4.65
CA ALA A 35 0.44 9.64 5.43
C ALA A 35 0.16 9.70 6.94
N LYS A 36 -0.54 10.72 7.43
CA LYS A 36 -0.95 10.78 8.84
C LYS A 36 -1.84 9.59 9.22
N CYS A 37 -2.86 9.28 8.41
CA CYS A 37 -3.74 8.14 8.66
C CYS A 37 -2.95 6.82 8.70
N LEU A 38 -2.04 6.60 7.74
CA LEU A 38 -1.20 5.41 7.74
C LEU A 38 -0.26 5.35 8.95
N SER A 39 0.34 6.48 9.35
CA SER A 39 1.19 6.56 10.54
C SER A 39 0.44 6.13 11.80
N GLU A 40 -0.80 6.61 11.98
CA GLU A 40 -1.67 6.20 13.08
C GLU A 40 -1.99 4.70 13.04
N ILE A 41 -2.34 4.15 11.87
CA ILE A 41 -2.56 2.70 11.70
C ILE A 41 -1.32 1.91 12.13
N LEU A 42 -0.15 2.29 11.63
CA LEU A 42 1.11 1.60 11.93
C LEU A 42 1.44 1.69 13.43
N SER A 43 1.21 2.83 14.07
CA SER A 43 1.47 3.02 15.49
C SER A 43 0.61 2.13 16.40
N VAL A 44 -0.63 1.87 16.00
CA VAL A 44 -1.57 1.04 16.77
C VAL A 44 -1.37 -0.44 16.49
N THR A 45 -1.09 -0.80 15.25
CA THR A 45 -1.08 -2.21 14.79
C THR A 45 0.31 -2.85 14.80
N ASN A 46 1.36 -2.03 14.79
CA ASN A 46 2.74 -2.47 14.52
C ASN A 46 2.82 -3.37 13.27
N ALA A 47 2.06 -3.03 12.22
CA ALA A 47 1.95 -3.86 11.03
C ALA A 47 3.21 -3.80 10.16
N ALA A 48 3.50 -4.91 9.48
CA ALA A 48 4.44 -4.96 8.36
C ALA A 48 3.76 -4.46 7.07
N ILE A 49 4.55 -3.95 6.13
CA ILE A 49 4.09 -3.53 4.81
C ILE A 49 4.60 -4.49 3.73
N VAL A 50 3.71 -4.90 2.84
CA VAL A 50 4.01 -5.55 1.57
C VAL A 50 3.69 -4.56 0.45
N LEU A 51 4.70 -4.14 -0.30
CA LEU A 51 4.54 -3.17 -1.38
C LEU A 51 3.91 -3.85 -2.60
N THR A 52 2.72 -3.38 -2.99
CA THR A 52 2.03 -3.80 -4.22
C THR A 52 2.20 -2.80 -5.37
N THR A 53 2.63 -1.58 -5.06
CA THR A 53 2.92 -0.54 -6.06
C THR A 53 3.90 -0.99 -7.13
N THR A 54 3.74 -0.48 -8.35
CA THR A 54 4.70 -0.66 -9.44
C THR A 54 6.03 0.03 -9.13
N HIS A 55 6.03 1.11 -8.33
CA HIS A 55 7.25 1.81 -7.90
C HIS A 55 8.23 0.91 -7.14
N ARG A 56 7.78 -0.24 -6.62
CA ARG A 56 8.60 -1.17 -5.83
C ARG A 56 9.85 -1.66 -6.56
N ILE A 57 9.88 -1.64 -7.89
CA ILE A 57 11.04 -2.10 -8.67
C ILE A 57 12.17 -1.07 -8.77
N ASN A 58 11.88 0.20 -8.50
CA ASN A 58 12.83 1.29 -8.65
C ASN A 58 13.72 1.50 -7.42
N PHE A 59 13.36 0.91 -6.29
CA PHE A 59 14.03 1.09 -5.02
C PHE A 59 14.25 -0.26 -4.31
N SER A 60 15.39 -0.38 -3.65
CA SER A 60 15.69 -1.45 -2.70
C SER A 60 14.80 -1.34 -1.44
N LEU A 61 14.77 -2.40 -0.62
CA LEU A 61 14.00 -2.38 0.63
C LEU A 61 14.56 -1.35 1.63
N ASP A 62 15.88 -1.14 1.65
CA ASP A 62 16.52 -0.15 2.51
C ASP A 62 16.14 1.28 2.10
N GLU A 63 16.10 1.55 0.78
CA GLU A 63 15.60 2.83 0.26
C GLU A 63 14.12 3.04 0.59
N TRP A 64 13.28 2.00 0.49
CA TRP A 64 11.87 2.08 0.91
C TRP A 64 11.71 2.37 2.40
N MET A 65 12.52 1.72 3.26
CA MET A 65 12.54 2.01 4.69
C MET A 65 12.88 3.48 4.95
N GLU A 66 13.86 4.04 4.22
CA GLU A 66 14.25 5.44 4.35
C GLU A 66 13.16 6.40 3.83
N ILE A 67 12.54 6.10 2.68
CA ILE A 67 11.41 6.86 2.11
C ILE A 67 10.27 6.96 3.13
N PHE A 68 9.89 5.85 3.77
CA PHE A 68 8.86 5.85 4.81
C PHE A 68 9.30 6.61 6.06
N ARG A 69 10.54 6.40 6.53
CA ARG A 69 11.07 7.06 7.72
C ARG A 69 11.05 8.59 7.57
N ARG A 70 11.45 9.11 6.41
CA ARG A 70 11.42 10.55 6.09
C ARG A 70 10.02 11.15 6.12
N ARG A 71 9.00 10.31 5.93
CA ARG A 71 7.58 10.67 5.95
C ARG A 71 6.90 10.30 7.28
N SER A 72 7.68 10.01 8.33
CA SER A 72 7.20 9.62 9.67
C SER A 72 6.32 8.37 9.66
N LEU A 73 6.64 7.42 8.78
CA LEU A 73 6.01 6.10 8.70
C LEU A 73 7.00 5.04 9.19
N PHE A 74 6.56 4.23 10.15
CA PHE A 74 7.43 3.26 10.83
C PHE A 74 6.78 1.87 10.82
N PRO A 75 6.77 1.17 9.67
CA PRO A 75 6.28 -0.21 9.64
C PRO A 75 7.24 -1.15 10.38
N ALA A 76 6.71 -2.26 10.90
CA ALA A 76 7.53 -3.26 11.58
C ALA A 76 8.58 -3.91 10.66
N SER A 77 8.23 -4.07 9.37
CA SER A 77 9.13 -4.50 8.30
C SER A 77 8.52 -4.13 6.94
N ILE A 78 9.34 -4.13 5.88
CA ILE A 78 8.88 -3.96 4.50
C ILE A 78 9.31 -5.18 3.67
N SER A 79 8.43 -5.64 2.80
CA SER A 79 8.74 -6.55 1.70
C SER A 79 8.02 -6.14 0.42
N LYS A 80 8.30 -6.82 -0.69
CA LYS A 80 7.61 -6.62 -1.97
C LYS A 80 6.64 -7.77 -2.19
N VAL A 81 5.54 -7.52 -2.92
CA VAL A 81 4.57 -8.58 -3.26
C VAL A 81 5.21 -9.72 -4.07
N ASN A 82 6.23 -9.39 -4.87
CA ASN A 82 7.08 -10.30 -5.63
C ASN A 82 8.46 -9.65 -5.93
N ASP A 83 9.37 -10.40 -6.53
CA ASP A 83 10.74 -9.98 -6.85
C ASP A 83 10.95 -9.62 -8.33
N VAL A 84 9.87 -9.27 -9.04
CA VAL A 84 9.97 -8.84 -10.44
C VAL A 84 10.83 -7.58 -10.55
N LYS A 85 11.55 -7.43 -11.67
CA LYS A 85 12.55 -6.37 -11.86
C LYS A 85 12.23 -5.40 -12.97
N SER A 86 11.21 -5.71 -13.78
CA SER A 86 10.79 -4.87 -14.89
C SER A 86 9.27 -4.80 -14.95
N VAL A 87 8.75 -3.72 -15.54
CA VAL A 87 7.31 -3.55 -15.76
C VAL A 87 6.76 -4.61 -16.73
N ALA A 88 7.57 -5.08 -17.67
CA ALA A 88 7.16 -6.10 -18.65
C ALA A 88 6.88 -7.47 -18.02
N ASP A 89 7.48 -7.73 -16.84
CA ASP A 89 7.30 -8.98 -16.10
C ASP A 89 6.25 -8.85 -14.97
N MET A 90 5.58 -7.69 -14.85
CA MET A 90 4.55 -7.47 -13.84
C MET A 90 3.22 -8.07 -14.28
N ASP A 91 2.64 -8.88 -13.41
CA ASP A 91 1.23 -9.26 -13.52
C ASP A 91 0.33 -8.06 -13.18
N ASP A 92 -0.96 -8.17 -13.52
CA ASP A 92 -1.95 -7.19 -13.06
C ASP A 92 -2.15 -7.25 -11.54
N ARG A 93 -2.64 -6.15 -10.96
CA ARG A 93 -2.78 -6.00 -9.50
C ARG A 93 -3.66 -7.07 -8.86
N TYR A 94 -4.72 -7.50 -9.55
CA TYR A 94 -5.59 -8.58 -9.08
C TYR A 94 -4.80 -9.89 -8.95
N THR A 95 -4.00 -10.22 -9.97
CA THR A 95 -3.20 -11.45 -10.01
C THR A 95 -2.11 -11.44 -8.93
N GLU A 96 -1.36 -10.35 -8.77
CA GLU A 96 -0.30 -10.26 -7.75
C GLU A 96 -0.85 -10.43 -6.33
N VAL A 97 -1.96 -9.76 -6.02
CA VAL A 97 -2.62 -9.86 -4.72
C VAL A 97 -3.16 -11.26 -4.47
N LEU A 98 -3.80 -11.88 -5.47
CA LEU A 98 -4.34 -13.24 -5.35
C LEU A 98 -3.22 -14.24 -5.04
N GLN A 99 -2.13 -14.21 -5.82
CA GLN A 99 -0.98 -15.09 -5.61
C GLN A 99 -0.36 -14.92 -4.22
N TRP A 100 -0.21 -13.67 -3.75
CA TRP A 100 0.33 -13.41 -2.40
C TRP A 100 -0.59 -13.99 -1.32
N VAL A 101 -1.90 -13.80 -1.45
CA VAL A 101 -2.88 -14.29 -0.48
C VAL A 101 -2.94 -15.82 -0.47
N GLU A 102 -2.90 -16.48 -1.63
CA GLU A 102 -2.87 -17.94 -1.71
C GLU A 102 -1.63 -18.52 -1.02
N LYS A 103 -0.50 -17.82 -1.13
CA LYS A 103 0.78 -18.26 -0.55
C LYS A 103 0.88 -17.98 0.96
N PHE A 104 0.39 -16.85 1.43
CA PHE A 104 0.64 -16.36 2.80
C PHE A 104 -0.62 -16.03 3.60
N GLY A 105 -1.73 -15.74 2.95
CA GLY A 105 -2.92 -15.17 3.57
C GLY A 105 -3.64 -16.10 4.54
N ALA A 106 -3.46 -17.42 4.43
CA ALA A 106 -4.09 -18.41 5.34
C ALA A 106 -3.59 -18.30 6.79
N VAL A 107 -2.35 -17.83 6.99
CA VAL A 107 -1.70 -17.75 8.31
C VAL A 107 -1.42 -16.31 8.76
N GLN A 108 -1.81 -15.32 7.96
CA GLN A 108 -1.58 -13.92 8.25
C GLN A 108 -2.89 -13.17 8.48
N ASN A 109 -2.90 -12.32 9.50
CA ASN A 109 -3.90 -11.26 9.60
C ASN A 109 -3.45 -10.09 8.72
N TYR A 110 -4.21 -9.81 7.66
CA TYR A 110 -3.83 -8.85 6.63
C TYR A 110 -5.00 -8.01 6.14
N VAL A 111 -4.66 -6.85 5.58
CA VAL A 111 -5.54 -5.92 4.88
C VAL A 111 -4.87 -5.48 3.58
N ILE A 112 -5.66 -5.20 2.54
CA ILE A 112 -5.20 -4.64 1.26
C ILE A 112 -5.71 -3.21 1.16
N ILE A 113 -4.84 -2.25 0.87
CA ILE A 113 -5.18 -0.83 0.67
C ILE A 113 -4.70 -0.41 -0.72
N ASP A 114 -5.65 -0.03 -1.56
CA ASP A 114 -5.44 0.14 -2.99
C ASP A 114 -6.56 1.00 -3.58
N ASP A 115 -6.34 1.70 -4.69
CA ASP A 115 -7.42 2.38 -5.42
C ASP A 115 -7.91 1.59 -6.65
N ASP A 116 -7.22 0.50 -7.03
CA ASP A 116 -7.55 -0.29 -8.21
C ASP A 116 -8.89 -1.03 -8.06
N ALA A 117 -9.84 -0.65 -8.90
CA ALA A 117 -11.16 -1.25 -8.96
C ALA A 117 -11.15 -2.72 -9.41
N SER A 118 -10.07 -3.20 -10.05
CA SER A 118 -9.89 -4.61 -10.44
C SER A 118 -9.99 -5.55 -9.23
N LEU A 119 -9.55 -5.09 -8.06
CA LEU A 119 -9.67 -5.82 -6.79
C LEU A 119 -11.11 -6.06 -6.36
N ASN A 120 -12.11 -5.41 -6.99
CA ASN A 120 -13.53 -5.76 -6.79
C ASN A 120 -13.91 -7.14 -7.31
N LYS A 121 -13.08 -7.73 -8.16
CA LYS A 121 -13.32 -9.06 -8.73
C LYS A 121 -12.72 -10.19 -7.88
N LEU A 122 -11.96 -9.86 -6.82
CA LEU A 122 -11.37 -10.85 -5.94
C LEU A 122 -12.45 -11.71 -5.25
N PRO A 123 -12.13 -12.99 -4.94
CA PRO A 123 -13.00 -13.83 -4.13
C PRO A 123 -13.43 -13.13 -2.84
N ALA A 124 -14.69 -13.35 -2.42
CA ALA A 124 -15.29 -12.63 -1.29
C ALA A 124 -14.44 -12.65 -0.01
N TYR A 125 -13.78 -13.78 0.28
CA TYR A 125 -12.92 -13.95 1.46
C TYR A 125 -11.67 -13.05 1.44
N ILE A 126 -11.19 -12.67 0.25
CA ILE A 126 -10.11 -11.69 0.07
C ILE A 126 -10.71 -10.28 -0.01
N LYS A 127 -11.79 -10.13 -0.76
CA LYS A 127 -12.44 -8.85 -1.01
C LYS A 127 -12.87 -8.14 0.27
N ASN A 128 -13.34 -8.90 1.25
CA ASN A 128 -13.73 -8.37 2.57
C ASN A 128 -12.54 -7.81 3.36
N LYS A 129 -11.30 -8.13 2.97
CA LYS A 129 -10.06 -7.58 3.52
C LYS A 129 -9.49 -6.43 2.67
N CYS A 130 -10.20 -5.99 1.64
CA CYS A 130 -9.80 -4.83 0.83
C CYS A 130 -10.45 -3.54 1.36
N VAL A 131 -9.65 -2.49 1.39
CA VAL A 131 -10.05 -1.10 1.60
C VAL A 131 -9.72 -0.35 0.31
N ILE A 132 -10.74 -0.17 -0.54
CA ILE A 132 -10.57 0.52 -1.82
C ILE A 132 -10.69 2.03 -1.59
N THR A 133 -9.61 2.77 -1.80
CA THR A 133 -9.58 4.23 -1.65
C THR A 133 -10.13 4.92 -2.90
N LYS A 134 -10.40 6.22 -2.78
CA LYS A 134 -10.66 7.07 -3.96
C LYS A 134 -9.34 7.72 -4.36
N SER A 135 -8.95 7.61 -5.63
CA SER A 135 -7.60 7.97 -6.11
C SER A 135 -7.14 9.40 -5.75
N PHE A 136 -8.05 10.37 -5.71
CA PHE A 136 -7.71 11.77 -5.36
C PHE A 136 -7.91 12.13 -3.89
N ILE A 137 -8.27 11.15 -3.05
CA ILE A 137 -8.44 11.31 -1.60
C ILE A 137 -7.37 10.51 -0.85
N GLY A 138 -7.09 9.28 -1.29
CA GLY A 138 -6.18 8.37 -0.60
C GLY A 138 -6.80 7.77 0.66
N ILE A 139 -5.94 7.44 1.62
CA ILE A 139 -6.37 6.98 2.95
C ILE A 139 -6.96 8.17 3.71
N ASP A 140 -8.27 8.16 3.93
CA ASP A 140 -8.96 9.07 4.82
C ASP A 140 -9.33 8.42 6.15
N GLU A 141 -10.01 9.15 7.02
CA GLU A 141 -10.46 8.67 8.32
C GLU A 141 -11.38 7.44 8.23
N GLN A 142 -12.20 7.34 7.17
CA GLN A 142 -13.09 6.20 6.97
C GLN A 142 -12.29 4.96 6.54
N ALA A 143 -11.36 5.13 5.59
CA ALA A 143 -10.45 4.07 5.17
C ALA A 143 -9.59 3.60 6.35
N LYS A 144 -9.07 4.53 7.15
CA LYS A 144 -8.32 4.23 8.38
C LYS A 144 -9.12 3.36 9.33
N GLN A 145 -10.35 3.77 9.66
CA GLN A 145 -11.18 3.00 10.59
C GLN A 145 -11.43 1.59 10.06
N ARG A 146 -11.76 1.47 8.77
CA ARG A 146 -11.98 0.17 8.14
C ARG A 146 -10.73 -0.73 8.16
N VAL A 147 -9.54 -0.15 7.98
CA VAL A 147 -8.27 -0.89 8.12
C VAL A 147 -8.12 -1.42 9.54
N LEU A 148 -8.39 -0.59 10.55
CA LEU A 148 -8.31 -1.00 11.95
C LEU A 148 -9.33 -2.10 12.28
N ASP A 149 -10.57 -1.99 11.79
CA ASP A 149 -11.63 -2.99 11.99
C ASP A 149 -11.28 -4.36 11.37
N ILE A 150 -10.43 -4.40 10.35
CA ILE A 150 -9.95 -5.65 9.72
C ILE A 150 -8.79 -6.25 10.51
N LEU A 151 -7.93 -5.41 11.09
CA LEU A 151 -6.67 -5.85 11.71
C LEU A 151 -6.78 -6.10 13.22
N LEU A 152 -7.73 -5.49 13.93
CA LEU A 152 -7.90 -5.58 15.40
C LEU A 152 -9.13 -6.41 15.77
#